data_AF-A0A450XB44-F1
#
_entry.id   AF-A0A450XB44-F1
#
_cell.length_a   1.000
_cell.length_b   1.000
_cell.length_c   1.000
_cell.angle_alpha   90.00
_cell.angle_beta   90.00
_cell.angle_gamma   90.00
#
_symmetry.space_group_name_H-M   'P 1'
#
loop_
_entity.id
_entity.type
_entity.pdbx_description
1 polymer ?
#
loop_
_entity_poly.entity_id
_entity_poly.type
_entity_poly.pdbx_seq_one_letter_code
_entity_poly.pdbx_strand_id
1 'polypeptide(L)'
;DASFVDEELDEHLSDRLFKVETIDSRTAFLYVLIEHKSRPDRKIGLQLLRYMAEILKQWEKENPKWKYLPAIVPFVFHHGISKWRFPNEFLPLVNAEETWKPYLLNFRFPVLDLGKIPDKQLSKDRHLYVRLLAMKYATRVGRQMTVRELLIEALRAAP
;
A
#
# COMPACT_ATOMS: atom_id res chain seq x y z
N ASP A 1 -7.91 10.94 -15.72
CA ASP A 1 -8.20 11.68 -14.47
C ASP A 1 -8.46 10.69 -13.34
N ALA A 2 -7.72 10.81 -12.23
CA ALA A 2 -7.94 10.01 -11.03
C ALA A 2 -8.50 10.93 -9.96
N SER A 3 -9.72 10.68 -9.50
CA SER A 3 -10.29 11.41 -8.36
C SER A 3 -9.80 10.75 -7.07
N PHE A 4 -9.17 11.56 -6.21
CA PHE A 4 -8.80 11.15 -4.86
C PHE A 4 -10.07 11.18 -3.99
N VAL A 5 -10.39 10.05 -3.36
CA VAL A 5 -11.50 9.96 -2.41
C VAL A 5 -10.86 9.72 -1.04
N ASP A 6 -10.84 10.78 -0.21
CA ASP A 6 -10.52 10.66 1.21
C ASP A 6 -11.80 10.18 1.91
N GLU A 7 -11.93 8.87 2.10
CA GLU A 7 -12.98 8.32 2.96
C GLU A 7 -12.41 8.22 4.37
N GLU A 8 -13.00 8.98 5.30
CA GLU A 8 -12.71 8.95 6.74
C GLU A 8 -12.90 7.53 7.31
N LEU A 9 -11.88 6.69 7.15
CA LEU A 9 -11.77 5.37 7.76
C LEU A 9 -10.73 5.44 8.88
N ASP A 10 -11.13 6.07 9.99
CA ASP A 10 -10.48 6.07 11.30
C ASP A 10 -9.08 6.73 11.35
N GLU A 11 -8.88 7.64 12.32
CA GLU A 11 -7.79 8.63 12.45
C GLU A 11 -6.36 8.06 12.66
N HIS A 12 -6.04 6.87 12.17
CA HIS A 12 -4.78 6.19 12.46
C HIS A 12 -3.90 5.84 11.27
N LEU A 13 -4.29 6.13 10.02
CA LEU A 13 -3.64 5.46 8.89
C LEU A 13 -3.42 6.34 7.68
N SER A 14 -2.15 6.41 7.26
CA SER A 14 -1.64 7.03 6.05
C SER A 14 -2.10 6.36 4.74
N ASP A 15 -3.23 5.67 4.75
CA ASP A 15 -3.71 4.86 3.62
C ASP A 15 -4.40 5.75 2.57
N ARG A 16 -4.39 5.31 1.31
CA ARG A 16 -4.94 6.09 0.19
C ARG A 16 -5.85 5.22 -0.67
N LEU A 17 -7.06 5.69 -0.89
CA LEU A 17 -8.00 5.11 -1.84
C LEU A 17 -8.08 5.97 -3.11
N PHE A 18 -7.89 5.34 -4.26
CA PHE A 18 -8.06 5.99 -5.55
C PHE A 18 -9.19 5.31 -6.31
N LYS A 19 -10.17 6.10 -6.75
CA LYS A 19 -11.16 5.66 -7.72
C LYS A 19 -10.61 5.91 -9.11
N VAL A 20 -10.55 4.86 -9.92
CA VAL A 20 -10.00 4.91 -11.28
C VAL A 20 -10.98 4.31 -12.27
N GLU A 21 -10.85 4.74 -13.52
CA GLU A 21 -11.52 4.12 -14.66
C GLU A 21 -10.50 3.23 -15.39
N THR A 22 -10.88 1.98 -15.67
CA THR A 22 -10.04 1.07 -16.45
C THR A 22 -10.08 1.43 -17.94
N ILE A 23 -9.16 0.86 -18.74
CA ILE A 23 -9.16 1.03 -20.20
C ILE A 23 -10.46 0.56 -20.88
N ASP A 24 -11.23 -0.31 -20.20
CA ASP A 24 -12.53 -0.83 -20.65
C ASP A 24 -13.70 -0.04 -20.03
N SER A 25 -13.45 1.17 -19.53
CA SER A 25 -14.45 2.04 -18.88
C SER A 25 -15.19 1.41 -17.69
N ARG A 26 -14.50 0.58 -16.91
CA ARG A 26 -15.04 0.03 -15.66
C ARG A 26 -14.52 0.81 -14.46
N THR A 27 -15.35 0.99 -13.43
CA THR A 27 -14.88 1.52 -12.15
C THR A 27 -14.02 0.48 -11.44
N ALA A 28 -12.85 0.92 -10.98
CA ALA A 28 -11.99 0.14 -10.10
C ALA A 28 -11.40 1.03 -9.00
N PHE A 29 -10.93 0.39 -7.94
CA PHE A 29 -10.27 1.03 -6.83
C PHE A 29 -8.83 0.54 -6.71
N LEU A 30 -7.90 1.46 -6.51
CA LEU A 30 -6.54 1.17 -6.06
C LEU A 30 -6.46 1.59 -4.60
N TYR A 31 -6.27 0.62 -3.70
CA TYR A 31 -6.12 0.88 -2.27
C TYR A 31 -4.66 0.70 -1.88
N VAL A 32 -4.03 1.78 -1.40
CA VAL A 32 -2.62 1.81 -1.01
C VAL A 32 -2.53 1.84 0.51
N LEU A 33 -2.09 0.73 1.10
CA LEU A 33 -1.76 0.61 2.51
C LEU A 33 -0.31 1.09 2.72
N ILE A 34 -0.12 2.14 3.51
CA ILE A 34 1.23 2.65 3.83
C ILE A 34 1.68 2.08 5.16
N GLU A 35 2.58 1.09 5.10
CA GLU A 35 3.10 0.38 6.27
C GLU A 35 4.47 0.99 6.70
N HIS A 36 4.43 1.68 7.84
CA HIS A 36 5.57 2.38 8.43
C HIS A 36 6.13 1.68 9.69
N LYS A 37 5.51 0.61 10.17
CA LYS A 37 5.99 -0.09 11.37
C LYS A 37 7.36 -0.71 11.11
N SER A 38 8.20 -0.68 12.13
CA SER A 38 9.59 -1.19 12.08
C SER A 38 9.66 -2.69 11.72
N ARG A 39 8.60 -3.45 12.04
CA ARG A 39 8.39 -4.84 11.66
C ARG A 39 7.02 -4.95 10.97
N PRO A 40 6.95 -5.50 9.73
CA PRO A 40 5.67 -5.73 9.10
C PRO A 40 4.83 -6.72 9.94
N ASP A 41 3.52 -6.50 9.99
CA ASP A 41 2.60 -7.35 10.74
C ASP A 41 2.19 -8.57 9.89
N ARG A 42 2.14 -9.76 10.49
CA ARG A 42 1.60 -10.94 9.81
C ARG A 42 0.12 -10.75 9.43
N LYS A 43 -0.59 -9.85 10.13
CA LYS A 43 -2.02 -9.58 9.93
C LYS A 43 -2.33 -8.63 8.76
N ILE A 44 -1.35 -8.21 7.95
CA ILE A 44 -1.59 -7.29 6.82
C ILE A 44 -2.65 -7.84 5.85
N GLY A 45 -2.65 -9.14 5.55
CA GLY A 45 -3.70 -9.73 4.72
C GLY A 45 -5.10 -9.57 5.33
N LEU A 46 -5.26 -9.74 6.64
CA LEU A 46 -6.53 -9.51 7.33
C LEU A 46 -6.92 -8.04 7.35
N GLN A 47 -5.94 -7.15 7.51
CA GLN A 47 -6.16 -5.70 7.44
C GLN A 47 -6.64 -5.29 6.04
N LEU A 48 -5.97 -5.74 4.97
CA LEU A 48 -6.40 -5.50 3.59
C LEU A 48 -7.81 -6.02 3.33
N LEU A 49 -8.14 -7.23 3.81
CA LEU A 49 -9.49 -7.78 3.68
C LEU A 49 -10.55 -6.88 4.32
N ARG A 50 -10.30 -6.39 5.55
CA ARG A 50 -11.22 -5.47 6.23
C ARG A 50 -11.46 -4.20 5.41
N TYR A 51 -10.40 -3.59 4.86
CA TYR A 51 -10.57 -2.36 4.07
C TYR A 51 -11.28 -2.61 2.75
N MET A 52 -10.94 -3.67 2.03
CA MET A 52 -11.67 -4.02 0.81
C MET A 52 -13.16 -4.23 1.09
N ALA A 53 -13.51 -4.89 2.20
CA ALA A 53 -14.90 -5.08 2.58
C ALA A 53 -15.61 -3.75 2.90
N GLU A 54 -14.98 -2.83 3.64
CA GLU A 54 -15.57 -1.51 3.92
C GLU A 54 -15.73 -0.65 2.66
N ILE A 55 -14.75 -0.67 1.75
CA ILE A 55 -14.84 0.02 0.45
C ILE A 55 -16.03 -0.51 -0.36
N LEU A 56 -16.19 -1.83 -0.45
CA LEU A 56 -17.31 -2.44 -1.19
C LEU A 56 -18.67 -2.11 -0.55
N LYS A 57 -18.74 -2.12 0.78
CA LYS A 57 -19.94 -1.78 1.53
C LYS A 57 -20.32 -0.31 1.35
N GLN A 58 -19.35 0.60 1.32
CA GLN A 58 -19.59 2.00 1.02
C GLN A 58 -20.07 2.19 -0.43
N TRP A 59 -19.38 1.55 -1.38
CA TRP A 59 -19.76 1.60 -2.79
C TRP A 59 -21.18 1.06 -3.03
N GLU A 60 -21.58 -0.03 -2.37
CA GLU A 60 -22.93 -0.59 -2.45
C GLU A 60 -23.99 0.43 -2.03
N LYS A 61 -23.77 1.14 -0.91
CA LYS A 61 -24.70 2.18 -0.42
C LYS A 61 -24.87 3.30 -1.43
N GLU A 62 -23.78 3.71 -2.08
CA GLU A 62 -23.79 4.80 -3.08
C GLU A 62 -24.36 4.36 -4.43
N ASN A 63 -24.38 3.05 -4.70
CA ASN A 63 -24.76 2.49 -6.00
C ASN A 63 -25.89 1.44 -5.83
N PRO A 64 -27.10 1.80 -5.35
CA PRO A 64 -28.14 0.84 -4.95
C PRO A 64 -28.70 -0.04 -6.09
N LYS A 65 -28.36 0.26 -7.35
CA LYS A 65 -28.76 -0.51 -8.54
C LYS A 65 -27.58 -1.24 -9.18
N TRP A 66 -26.54 -1.54 -8.40
CA TRP A 66 -25.34 -2.20 -8.90
C TRP A 66 -25.64 -3.60 -9.45
N LYS A 67 -24.95 -3.97 -10.54
CA LYS A 67 -25.00 -5.33 -11.12
C LYS A 67 -23.75 -6.15 -10.82
N TYR A 68 -22.60 -5.47 -10.74
CA TYR A 68 -21.31 -6.05 -10.38
C TYR A 68 -20.63 -5.13 -9.38
N LEU A 69 -19.85 -5.72 -8.46
CA LEU A 69 -18.97 -4.97 -7.60
C LEU A 69 -17.77 -4.42 -8.39
N PRO A 70 -17.22 -3.25 -8.00
CA PRO A 70 -16.02 -2.72 -8.59
C PRO A 70 -14.82 -3.58 -8.22
N ALA A 71 -13.84 -3.66 -9.12
CA ALA A 71 -12.58 -4.31 -8.79
C ALA A 71 -11.82 -3.48 -7.73
N ILE A 72 -11.16 -4.14 -6.79
CA ILE A 72 -10.26 -3.49 -5.84
C ILE A 72 -8.90 -4.14 -5.95
N VAL A 73 -7.87 -3.34 -6.17
CA VAL A 73 -6.47 -3.75 -6.18
C VAL A 73 -5.81 -3.21 -4.91
N PRO A 74 -5.59 -4.04 -3.88
CA PRO A 74 -4.79 -3.65 -2.73
C PRO A 74 -3.30 -3.62 -3.08
N PHE A 75 -2.60 -2.61 -2.61
CA PHE A 75 -1.17 -2.41 -2.78
C PHE A 75 -0.55 -2.04 -1.43
N VAL A 76 0.56 -2.65 -1.08
CA VAL A 76 1.27 -2.36 0.17
C VAL A 76 2.54 -1.57 -0.15
N PHE A 77 2.63 -0.36 0.41
CA PHE A 77 3.83 0.46 0.40
C PHE A 77 4.56 0.29 1.73
N HIS A 78 5.64 -0.49 1.74
CA HIS A 78 6.40 -0.81 2.95
C HIS A 78 7.69 0.00 3.01
N HIS A 79 7.86 0.77 4.09
CA HIS A 79 9.08 1.55 4.36
C HIS A 79 9.61 1.39 5.79
N GLY A 80 9.25 0.28 6.44
CA GLY A 80 9.78 -0.11 7.74
C GLY A 80 11.28 -0.47 7.72
N ILE A 81 11.86 -0.60 8.91
CA ILE A 81 13.27 -0.96 9.10
C ILE A 81 13.56 -2.36 8.55
N SER A 82 12.68 -3.31 8.87
CA SER A 82 12.83 -4.72 8.49
C SER A 82 12.42 -4.95 7.04
N LYS A 83 13.16 -5.79 6.31
CA LYS A 83 12.74 -6.25 4.98
C LYS A 83 11.39 -6.96 5.07
N TRP A 84 10.56 -6.80 4.04
CA TRP A 84 9.33 -7.57 3.88
C TRP A 84 9.64 -9.06 3.75
N ARG A 85 9.01 -9.88 4.60
CA ARG A 85 9.21 -11.34 4.72
C ARG A 85 7.92 -12.15 4.70
N PHE A 86 6.76 -11.52 4.54
CA PHE A 86 5.48 -12.20 4.56
C PHE A 86 5.03 -12.57 3.15
N PRO A 87 4.20 -13.61 3.00
CA PRO A 87 3.55 -13.90 1.73
C PRO A 87 2.71 -12.71 1.24
N ASN A 88 2.70 -12.51 -0.06
CA ASN A 88 1.95 -11.45 -0.74
C ASN A 88 0.54 -11.92 -1.12
N GLU A 89 -0.04 -12.80 -0.31
CA GLU A 89 -1.33 -13.43 -0.53
C GLU A 89 -2.01 -13.75 0.81
N PHE A 90 -3.34 -13.85 0.80
CA PHE A 90 -4.14 -13.99 2.02
C PHE A 90 -4.13 -15.42 2.59
N LEU A 91 -4.17 -16.44 1.72
CA LEU A 91 -4.36 -17.83 2.11
C LEU A 91 -3.41 -18.36 3.21
N PRO A 92 -2.11 -17.98 3.26
CA PRO A 92 -1.19 -18.38 4.33
C PRO A 92 -1.57 -17.92 5.75
N LEU A 93 -2.60 -17.07 5.89
CA LEU A 93 -3.19 -16.69 7.18
C LEU A 93 -4.29 -17.65 7.64
N VAL A 94 -4.82 -18.47 6.74
CA VAL A 94 -5.92 -19.40 7.01
C VAL A 94 -5.34 -20.76 7.39
N ASN A 95 -5.71 -21.24 8.57
CA ASN A 95 -5.38 -22.60 8.99
C ASN A 95 -6.46 -23.56 8.49
N ALA A 96 -6.20 -24.23 7.37
CA ALA A 96 -7.16 -25.14 6.73
C ALA A 96 -6.46 -26.31 6.04
N GLU A 97 -7.20 -27.39 5.83
CA GLU A 97 -6.74 -28.54 5.06
C GLU A 97 -6.53 -28.18 3.58
N GLU A 98 -5.61 -28.88 2.92
CA GLU A 98 -5.31 -28.68 1.50
C GLU A 98 -6.54 -28.89 0.61
N THR A 99 -7.37 -29.87 0.98
CA THR A 99 -8.64 -30.22 0.30
C THR A 99 -9.65 -29.06 0.29
N TRP A 100 -9.54 -28.11 1.24
CA TRP A 100 -10.47 -27.01 1.37
C TRP A 100 -10.08 -25.80 0.51
N LYS A 101 -8.86 -25.75 -0.03
CA LYS A 101 -8.34 -24.59 -0.78
C LYS A 101 -9.29 -24.01 -1.85
N PRO A 102 -10.02 -24.81 -2.65
CA PRO A 102 -10.95 -24.26 -3.65
C PRO A 102 -12.12 -23.44 -3.06
N TYR A 103 -12.45 -23.65 -1.79
CA TYR A 103 -13.55 -22.97 -1.10
C TYR A 103 -13.09 -21.75 -0.28
N LEU A 104 -11.77 -21.51 -0.18
CA LEU A 104 -11.21 -20.46 0.66
C LEU A 104 -10.99 -19.17 -0.12
N LEU A 105 -11.14 -18.05 0.56
CA LEU A 105 -10.74 -16.75 0.04
C LEU A 105 -9.23 -16.71 -0.14
N ASN A 106 -8.77 -16.33 -1.33
CA ASN A 106 -7.37 -16.03 -1.57
C ASN A 106 -7.22 -14.90 -2.58
N PHE A 107 -6.73 -13.75 -2.12
CA PHE A 107 -6.31 -12.66 -2.98
C PHE A 107 -4.81 -12.42 -2.83
N ARG A 108 -4.20 -11.84 -3.85
CA ARG A 108 -2.81 -11.41 -3.86
C ARG A 108 -2.72 -9.89 -3.87
N PHE A 109 -1.61 -9.37 -3.39
CA PHE A 109 -1.37 -7.94 -3.36
C PHE A 109 0.10 -7.63 -3.69
N PRO A 110 0.40 -6.63 -4.54
CA PRO A 110 1.75 -6.18 -4.75
C PRO A 110 2.31 -5.50 -3.49
N VAL A 111 3.62 -5.64 -3.28
CA VAL A 111 4.33 -4.98 -2.19
C VAL A 111 5.53 -4.23 -2.75
N LEU A 112 5.59 -2.92 -2.49
CA LEU A 112 6.76 -2.11 -2.73
C LEU A 112 7.53 -1.93 -1.42
N ASP A 113 8.67 -2.63 -1.30
CA ASP A 113 9.56 -2.55 -0.13
C ASP A 113 10.71 -1.58 -0.42
N LEU A 114 10.61 -0.34 0.07
CA LEU A 114 11.66 0.67 -0.09
C LEU A 114 13.01 0.23 0.51
N GLY A 115 12.97 -0.65 1.52
CA GLY A 115 14.17 -1.19 2.14
C GLY A 115 15.00 -2.06 1.21
N LYS A 116 14.41 -2.61 0.14
CA LYS A 116 15.10 -3.43 -0.88
C LYS A 116 15.64 -2.63 -2.05
N ILE A 117 15.16 -1.40 -2.27
CA ILE A 117 15.58 -0.56 -3.39
C ILE A 117 16.83 0.22 -2.99
N PRO A 118 17.97 0.14 -3.72
CA PRO A 118 19.14 0.98 -3.45
C PRO A 118 18.80 2.47 -3.55
N ASP A 119 19.41 3.31 -2.72
CA ASP A 119 19.05 4.75 -2.64
C ASP A 119 19.10 5.42 -4.01
N LYS A 120 20.18 5.23 -4.77
CA LYS A 120 20.36 5.78 -6.14
C LYS A 120 19.34 5.32 -7.18
N GLN A 121 18.53 4.30 -6.86
CA GLN A 121 17.51 3.74 -7.75
C GLN A 121 16.08 4.08 -7.31
N LEU A 122 15.89 4.87 -6.24
CA LEU A 122 14.56 5.20 -5.72
C LEU A 122 13.69 5.95 -6.74
N SER A 123 14.26 6.93 -7.45
CA SER A 123 13.57 7.66 -8.51
C SER A 123 14.56 8.45 -9.36
N LYS A 124 14.25 8.62 -10.65
CA LYS A 124 14.92 9.60 -11.53
C LYS A 124 14.34 11.00 -11.37
N ASP A 125 13.06 11.10 -11.00
CA ASP A 125 12.44 12.36 -10.61
C ASP A 125 12.98 12.80 -9.24
N ARG A 126 13.50 14.02 -9.16
CA ARG A 126 14.24 14.52 -8.00
C ARG A 126 13.34 14.81 -6.80
N HIS A 127 12.14 15.37 -7.02
CA HIS A 127 11.21 15.63 -5.91
C HIS A 127 10.72 14.32 -5.29
N LEU A 128 10.38 13.35 -6.14
CA LEU A 128 9.99 12.02 -5.70
C LEU A 128 11.15 11.30 -5.01
N TYR A 129 12.38 11.42 -5.53
CA TYR A 129 13.59 10.85 -4.92
C TYR A 129 13.74 11.34 -3.47
N VAL A 130 13.67 12.65 -3.23
CA VAL A 130 13.78 13.24 -1.88
C VAL A 130 12.71 12.68 -0.95
N ARG A 131 11.45 12.61 -1.41
CA ARG A 131 10.33 12.10 -0.60
C ARG A 131 10.50 10.62 -0.26
N LEU A 132 10.85 9.80 -1.23
CA LEU A 132 11.08 8.36 -1.01
C LEU A 132 12.28 8.11 -0.11
N LEU A 133 13.35 8.89 -0.25
CA LEU A 133 14.53 8.81 0.61
C LEU A 133 14.15 9.17 2.06
N ALA A 134 13.40 10.25 2.26
CA ALA A 134 12.90 10.62 3.58
C ALA A 134 12.03 9.51 4.19
N MET A 135 11.05 8.97 3.45
CA MET A 135 10.19 7.87 3.92
C MET A 135 10.97 6.61 4.28
N LYS A 136 11.95 6.22 3.45
CA LYS A 136 12.78 5.02 3.66
C LYS A 136 13.57 5.07 4.98
N TYR A 137 13.98 6.25 5.40
CA TYR A 137 14.80 6.45 6.59
C TYR A 137 14.05 7.03 7.79
N ALA A 138 12.78 7.45 7.62
CA ALA A 138 11.93 7.97 8.69
C ALA A 138 11.90 7.04 9.91
N THR A 139 11.90 5.73 9.68
CA THR A 139 11.77 4.71 10.73
C THR A 139 13.12 4.18 11.22
N ARG A 140 14.25 4.57 10.61
CA ARG A 140 15.59 4.00 10.85
C ARG A 140 16.42 4.84 11.82
N VAL A 141 16.11 4.74 13.10
CA VAL A 141 16.82 5.42 14.20
C VAL A 141 18.35 5.19 14.11
N GLY A 142 19.14 6.25 14.28
CA GLY A 142 20.61 6.21 14.18
C GLY A 142 21.18 6.34 12.77
N ARG A 143 20.36 6.21 11.70
CA ARG A 143 20.76 6.50 10.31
C ARG A 143 20.18 7.81 9.77
N GLN A 144 19.31 8.45 10.54
CA GLN A 144 18.67 9.73 10.16
C GLN A 144 19.70 10.85 9.97
N MET A 145 20.76 10.89 10.79
CA MET A 145 21.84 11.87 10.66
C MET A 145 22.66 11.69 9.37
N THR A 146 22.93 10.44 8.96
CA THR A 146 23.64 10.13 7.71
C THR A 146 22.81 10.51 6.48
N VAL A 147 21.48 10.44 6.59
CA VAL A 147 20.56 10.77 5.49
C VAL A 147 20.35 12.27 5.37
N ARG A 148 20.61 13.04 6.43
CA ARG A 148 20.51 14.50 6.43
C ARG A 148 21.37 15.12 5.32
N GLU A 149 22.60 14.65 5.14
CA GLU A 149 23.50 15.14 4.08
C GLU A 149 22.95 14.81 2.69
N LEU A 150 22.50 13.58 2.47
CA LEU A 150 21.87 13.14 1.22
C LEU A 150 20.58 13.92 0.91
N LEU A 151 19.77 14.23 1.92
CA LEU A 151 18.57 15.06 1.78
C LEU A 151 18.92 16.50 1.47
N ILE A 152 19.92 17.10 2.14
CA ILE A 152 20.38 18.46 1.86
C ILE A 152 20.94 18.56 0.44
N GLU A 153 21.76 17.61 0.00
CA GLU A 153 22.30 17.57 -1.36
C GLU A 153 21.16 17.44 -2.39
N ALA A 154 20.24 16.52 -2.17
CA ALA A 154 19.11 16.30 -3.07
C ALA A 154 18.14 17.48 -3.13
N LEU A 155 17.97 18.22 -2.02
CA LEU A 155 17.18 19.44 -1.94
C LEU A 155 17.88 20.65 -2.57
N ARG A 156 19.19 20.83 -2.37
CA ARG A 156 19.98 21.92 -3.00
C ARG A 156 19.99 21.84 -4.51
N ALA A 157 19.87 20.62 -5.05
CA ALA A 157 19.79 20.40 -6.47
C ALA A 157 18.34 20.46 -6.99
N ALA A 158 17.32 20.51 -6.13
CA ALA A 158 15.94 20.68 -6.58
C ALA A 158 15.71 22.17 -6.91
N PRO A 159 15.20 22.50 -8.12
CA PRO A 159 14.89 23.88 -8.49
C PRO A 159 13.80 24.49 -7.60
#